data_AF-A0AB39BP67-F1
#
_entry.id   AF-A0AB39BP67-F1
#
_cell.length_a   1.000
_cell.length_b   1.000
_cell.length_c   1.000
_cell.angle_alpha   90.00
_cell.angle_beta   90.00
_cell.angle_gamma   90.00
#
_symmetry.space_group_name_H-M   'P 1'
#
loop_
_entity.id
_entity.type
_entity.pdbx_description
1 polymer ?
#
loop_
_entity_poly.entity_id
_entity_poly.type
_entity_poly.pdbx_seq_one_letter_code
_entity_poly.pdbx_strand_id
1 'polypeptide(L)'
;MFKSLDLFFLRTLIIILFTTVIPLSVLAADNHDDISVIYHVLIDDKRIGTISNKELINDLILAKMDSLDKTYKDSELTTSKNITYIPEHTFFSDTSDEQILNWINENVTIEAVASKLELEDQFLYLKEKEDAEETLNQLKLRFVSSEDLNALTNSEQNSDNKKQVLDVSYSTQPTITSGQVSPDDILSVDEAVNYIIKGSLQEKEYLIQQGDALSTIAPKYQLTIDELLKLNPEYKNDHVLQIGQPLMVTDYQPLTDIIVKEQLNKAEEIEFETNIVEDDTMYKGDSKIKQQGKNGKKGLLYQLTKKNRSVVKEEIIDETIVEEPIPEIIIKGTKVIPSRGTGQFT
;
A
#
# COMPACT_ATOMS: atom_id res chain seq x y z
N MET A 1 65.30 -3.91 -22.00
CA MET A 1 66.66 -3.95 -21.40
C MET A 1 66.45 -3.83 -19.89
N PHE A 2 66.78 -4.91 -19.14
CA PHE A 2 66.80 -5.10 -17.66
C PHE A 2 65.49 -4.90 -16.86
N LYS A 3 64.92 -5.92 -16.18
CA LYS A 3 65.30 -6.54 -14.87
C LYS A 3 65.35 -5.49 -13.75
N SER A 4 64.82 -5.66 -12.54
CA SER A 4 64.61 -6.82 -11.63
C SER A 4 63.58 -6.40 -10.54
N LEU A 5 62.74 -7.26 -9.97
CA LEU A 5 62.98 -8.26 -8.90
C LEU A 5 63.68 -7.70 -7.65
N ASP A 6 62.95 -7.54 -6.55
CA ASP A 6 63.11 -8.27 -5.26
C ASP A 6 62.22 -7.63 -4.16
N LEU A 7 61.36 -8.34 -3.42
CA LEU A 7 61.54 -9.45 -2.44
C LEU A 7 61.71 -8.90 -1.01
N PHE A 8 60.78 -9.23 -0.09
CA PHE A 8 60.91 -9.35 1.39
C PHE A 8 59.48 -9.62 1.92
N PHE A 9 59.00 -10.82 2.31
CA PHE A 9 59.46 -11.94 3.15
C PHE A 9 59.76 -11.59 4.63
N LEU A 10 58.80 -11.87 5.54
CA LEU A 10 58.98 -12.14 6.98
C LEU A 10 57.59 -12.37 7.65
N ARG A 11 57.26 -13.33 8.53
CA ARG A 11 57.88 -14.54 9.10
C ARG A 11 56.77 -15.38 9.79
N THR A 12 56.77 -16.68 9.51
CA THR A 12 56.51 -17.87 10.34
C THR A 12 55.94 -17.79 11.77
N LEU A 13 54.95 -18.65 12.06
CA LEU A 13 54.99 -19.60 13.18
C LEU A 13 54.20 -20.88 12.83
N ILE A 14 54.90 -21.94 12.42
CA ILE A 14 54.37 -23.30 12.31
C ILE A 14 54.94 -24.08 13.49
N ILE A 15 54.06 -24.51 14.40
CA ILE A 15 54.43 -25.41 15.49
C ILE A 15 54.33 -26.84 14.95
N ILE A 16 55.48 -27.45 14.69
CA ILE A 16 55.62 -28.87 14.34
C ILE A 16 55.65 -29.64 15.65
N LEU A 17 54.54 -30.30 16.00
CA LEU A 17 54.49 -31.25 17.10
C LEU A 17 54.98 -32.61 16.58
N PHE A 18 56.21 -32.97 16.96
CA PHE A 18 56.74 -34.33 16.82
C PHE A 18 55.99 -35.26 17.79
N THR A 19 55.08 -36.09 17.28
CA THR A 19 54.63 -37.28 18.02
C THR A 19 55.11 -38.51 17.27
N THR A 20 56.07 -39.19 17.89
CA THR A 20 56.58 -40.50 17.54
C THR A 20 55.45 -41.48 17.28
N VAL A 21 55.41 -42.01 16.05
CA VAL A 21 54.57 -43.15 15.69
C VAL A 21 55.18 -44.38 16.33
N ILE A 22 54.59 -44.88 17.41
CA ILE A 22 54.84 -46.23 17.90
C ILE A 22 54.05 -47.16 16.96
N PRO A 23 54.69 -48.11 16.24
CA PRO A 23 53.94 -49.11 15.51
C PRO A 23 53.34 -50.07 16.54
N LEU A 24 52.08 -49.83 16.91
CA LEU A 24 51.29 -50.82 17.62
C LEU A 24 51.05 -51.95 16.61
N SER A 25 51.74 -53.07 16.81
CA SER A 25 51.43 -54.32 16.14
C SER A 25 50.09 -54.80 16.66
N VAL A 26 49.02 -54.46 15.92
CA VAL A 26 47.70 -55.04 16.14
C VAL A 26 47.79 -56.49 15.70
N LEU A 27 47.89 -57.39 16.67
CA LEU A 27 47.44 -58.77 16.49
C LEU A 27 46.00 -58.70 15.97
N ALA A 28 45.80 -59.16 14.74
CA ALA A 28 44.48 -59.32 14.16
C ALA A 28 43.70 -60.33 15.00
N ALA A 29 42.89 -59.82 15.93
CA ALA A 29 41.69 -60.50 16.37
C ALA A 29 40.65 -60.24 15.28
N ASP A 30 40.34 -61.28 14.53
CA ASP A 30 39.26 -61.31 13.54
C ASP A 30 37.91 -61.18 14.25
N ASN A 31 37.50 -59.94 14.52
CA ASN A 31 36.14 -59.57 14.86
C ASN A 31 35.74 -58.45 13.90
N HIS A 32 34.88 -58.78 12.93
CA HIS A 32 34.19 -57.80 12.09
C HIS A 32 33.15 -57.05 12.95
N ASP A 33 33.61 -56.16 13.84
CA ASP A 33 32.73 -55.15 14.44
C ASP A 33 32.70 -53.96 13.48
N ASP A 34 31.78 -53.99 12.53
CA ASP A 34 31.58 -52.94 11.52
C ASP A 34 31.29 -51.60 12.22
N ILE A 35 32.20 -50.63 12.09
CA ILE A 35 31.98 -49.27 12.59
C ILE A 35 30.87 -48.64 11.73
N SER A 36 29.74 -48.36 12.35
CA SER A 36 28.60 -47.70 11.70
C SER A 36 28.64 -46.19 11.89
N VAL A 37 28.01 -45.44 10.99
CA VAL A 37 27.82 -43.99 11.12
C VAL A 37 26.36 -43.72 11.43
N ILE A 38 26.08 -43.02 12.52
CA ILE A 38 24.76 -42.49 12.85
C ILE A 38 24.78 -40.96 12.77
N TYR A 39 23.60 -40.35 12.69
CA TYR A 39 23.46 -38.90 12.60
C TYR A 39 22.61 -38.38 13.74
N HIS A 40 23.14 -37.44 14.53
CA HIS A 40 22.32 -36.65 15.44
C HIS A 40 21.52 -35.62 14.64
N VAL A 41 20.20 -35.64 14.79
CA VAL A 41 19.29 -34.72 14.12
C VAL A 41 19.02 -33.55 15.05
N LEU A 42 19.30 -32.33 14.57
CA LEU A 42 19.03 -31.09 15.27
C LEU A 42 18.00 -30.29 14.45
N ILE A 43 16.97 -29.79 15.14
CA ILE A 43 15.92 -28.96 14.55
C ILE A 43 15.90 -27.63 15.29
N ASP A 44 16.15 -26.54 14.57
CA ASP A 44 16.40 -25.21 15.13
C ASP A 44 17.42 -25.27 16.29
N ASP A 45 18.56 -25.92 16.02
CA ASP A 45 19.67 -26.17 16.96
C ASP A 45 19.34 -27.05 18.18
N LYS A 46 18.12 -27.59 18.29
CA LYS A 46 17.72 -28.51 19.36
C LYS A 46 17.86 -29.96 18.91
N ARG A 47 18.66 -30.76 19.63
CA ARG A 47 18.79 -32.21 19.37
C ARG A 47 17.45 -32.91 19.60
N ILE A 48 16.97 -33.60 18.56
CA ILE A 48 15.72 -34.37 18.58
C ILE A 48 16.00 -35.86 18.79
N GLY A 49 17.06 -36.40 18.17
CA GLY A 49 17.39 -37.82 18.29
C GLY A 49 18.57 -38.23 17.41
N THR A 50 18.74 -39.54 17.23
CA THR A 50 19.74 -40.18 16.34
C THR A 50 19.05 -41.00 15.26
N ILE A 51 19.47 -40.84 14.00
CA ILE A 51 18.98 -41.60 12.85
C ILE A 51 20.10 -42.40 12.20
N SER A 52 19.78 -43.60 11.70
CA SER A 52 20.75 -44.46 11.01
C SER A 52 21.16 -43.91 9.63
N ASN A 53 20.21 -43.31 8.92
CA ASN A 53 20.39 -42.78 7.58
C ASN A 53 19.63 -41.46 7.40
N LYS A 54 20.36 -40.36 7.20
CA LYS A 54 19.76 -39.04 6.94
C LYS A 54 18.91 -38.99 5.66
N GLU A 55 19.14 -39.89 4.69
CA GLU A 55 18.35 -39.93 3.46
C GLU A 55 16.88 -40.26 3.73
N LEU A 56 16.55 -40.95 4.83
CA LEU A 56 15.16 -41.19 5.23
C LEU A 56 14.40 -39.87 5.50
N ILE A 57 15.08 -38.88 6.07
CA ILE A 57 14.50 -37.56 6.31
C ILE A 57 14.44 -36.77 5.00
N ASN A 58 15.48 -36.85 4.16
CA ASN A 58 15.46 -36.21 2.84
C ASN A 58 14.29 -36.73 2.00
N ASP A 59 14.10 -38.05 1.94
CA ASP A 59 12.99 -38.68 1.21
C ASP A 59 11.63 -38.25 1.76
N LEU A 60 11.47 -38.14 3.09
CA LEU A 60 10.25 -37.66 3.72
C LEU A 60 9.94 -36.20 3.34
N ILE A 61 10.94 -35.32 3.40
CA ILE A 61 10.78 -33.90 3.04
C ILE A 61 10.51 -33.76 1.55
N LEU A 62 11.24 -34.48 0.69
CA LEU A 62 11.01 -34.50 -0.75
C LEU A 62 9.59 -34.98 -1.08
N ALA A 63 9.11 -36.05 -0.44
CA ALA A 63 7.74 -36.53 -0.65
C ALA A 63 6.69 -35.48 -0.25
N LYS A 64 6.92 -34.74 0.85
CA LYS A 64 6.07 -33.61 1.25
C LYS A 64 6.10 -32.49 0.21
N MET A 65 7.28 -32.09 -0.26
CA MET A 65 7.46 -31.06 -1.28
C MET A 65 6.81 -31.46 -2.61
N ASP A 66 7.05 -32.68 -3.11
CA ASP A 66 6.47 -33.21 -4.36
C ASP A 66 4.94 -33.27 -4.33
N SER A 67 4.35 -33.48 -3.13
CA SER A 67 2.90 -33.46 -2.97
C SER A 67 2.32 -32.07 -3.17
N LEU A 68 3.07 -31.03 -2.83
CA LEU A 68 2.69 -29.62 -2.94
C LEU A 68 3.09 -29.01 -4.28
N ASP A 69 4.25 -29.36 -4.83
CA ASP A 69 4.76 -28.83 -6.11
C ASP A 69 3.78 -29.09 -7.28
N LYS A 70 3.04 -30.20 -7.25
CA LYS A 70 1.96 -30.47 -8.21
C LYS A 70 0.88 -29.38 -8.23
N THR A 71 0.64 -28.77 -7.07
CA THR A 71 -0.40 -27.75 -6.84
C THR A 71 0.18 -26.34 -6.97
N TYR A 72 1.38 -26.09 -6.42
CA TYR A 72 2.03 -24.76 -6.37
C TYR A 72 3.28 -24.70 -7.25
N LYS A 73 3.14 -25.14 -8.51
CA LYS A 73 4.22 -25.17 -9.50
C LYS A 73 5.00 -23.85 -9.51
N ASP A 74 6.32 -23.97 -9.64
CA ASP A 74 7.26 -22.85 -9.72
C ASP A 74 7.45 -22.05 -8.42
N SER A 75 6.96 -22.54 -7.27
CA SER A 75 7.23 -21.96 -5.95
C SER A 75 8.53 -22.51 -5.35
N GLU A 76 9.35 -21.65 -4.75
CA GLU A 76 10.52 -22.10 -4.00
C GLU A 76 10.08 -22.64 -2.64
N LEU A 77 10.07 -23.97 -2.49
CA LEU A 77 9.65 -24.65 -1.26
C LEU A 77 10.82 -24.88 -0.30
N THR A 78 10.54 -24.72 0.99
CA THR A 78 11.47 -24.95 2.10
C THR A 78 10.75 -25.56 3.30
N THR A 79 11.49 -25.92 4.34
CA THR A 79 10.91 -26.39 5.60
C THR A 79 10.73 -25.23 6.58
N SER A 80 9.62 -25.23 7.32
CA SER A 80 9.34 -24.28 8.42
C SER A 80 10.38 -24.26 9.53
N LYS A 81 11.24 -25.28 9.59
CA LYS A 81 12.31 -25.44 10.58
C LYS A 81 13.60 -25.84 9.90
N ASN A 82 14.72 -25.42 10.48
CA ASN A 82 16.03 -25.79 9.97
C ASN A 82 16.43 -27.17 10.50
N ILE A 83 16.72 -28.13 9.61
CA ILE A 83 17.15 -29.49 9.97
C ILE A 83 18.65 -29.62 9.68
N THR A 84 19.44 -29.96 10.70
CA THR A 84 20.89 -30.17 10.57
C THR A 84 21.31 -31.52 11.16
N TYR A 85 22.47 -32.02 10.70
CA TYR A 85 22.96 -33.35 11.02
C TYR A 85 24.40 -33.29 11.55
N ILE A 86 24.67 -34.00 12.65
CA ILE A 86 26.03 -34.20 13.17
C ILE A 86 26.36 -35.69 13.07
N PRO A 87 27.35 -36.11 12.27
CA PRO A 87 27.73 -37.51 12.14
C PRO A 87 28.51 -38.01 13.36
N GLU A 88 28.26 -39.25 13.78
CA GLU A 88 28.98 -39.97 14.83
C GLU A 88 29.35 -41.38 14.36
N HIS A 89 30.61 -41.78 14.55
CA HIS A 89 31.07 -43.14 14.32
C HIS A 89 30.88 -43.98 15.59
N THR A 90 30.14 -45.08 15.49
CA THR A 90 29.77 -45.91 16.64
C THR A 90 29.83 -47.41 16.35
N PHE A 91 30.18 -48.19 17.37
CA PHE A 91 30.11 -49.65 17.37
C PHE A 91 28.70 -50.17 17.67
N PHE A 92 27.78 -49.28 18.13
CA PHE A 92 26.40 -49.61 18.48
C PHE A 92 25.44 -48.64 17.79
N SER A 93 24.51 -49.16 17.00
CA SER A 93 23.51 -48.38 16.25
C SER A 93 22.14 -48.42 16.93
N ASP A 94 22.04 -47.84 18.13
CA ASP A 94 20.73 -47.60 18.76
C ASP A 94 20.16 -46.28 18.21
N THR A 95 19.35 -46.38 17.16
CA THR A 95 18.72 -45.22 16.50
C THR A 95 17.20 -45.24 16.67
N SER A 96 16.58 -44.06 16.54
CA SER A 96 15.15 -43.85 16.77
C SER A 96 14.45 -43.39 15.49
N ASP A 97 14.79 -44.03 14.37
CA ASP A 97 14.42 -43.60 13.02
C ASP A 97 12.91 -43.33 12.88
N GLU A 98 12.05 -44.30 13.22
CA GLU A 98 10.60 -44.17 13.10
C GLU A 98 10.04 -43.03 13.97
N GLN A 99 10.54 -42.88 15.20
CA GLN A 99 10.09 -41.83 16.12
C GLN A 99 10.48 -40.45 15.61
N ILE A 100 11.69 -40.31 15.05
CA ILE A 100 12.17 -39.05 14.48
C ILE A 100 11.40 -38.70 13.20
N LEU A 101 11.17 -39.68 12.32
CA LEU A 101 10.39 -39.49 11.10
C LEU A 101 8.95 -39.07 11.41
N ASN A 102 8.29 -39.71 12.39
CA ASN A 102 6.95 -39.32 12.83
C ASN A 102 6.95 -37.91 13.44
N TRP A 103 7.95 -37.58 14.27
CA TRP A 103 8.07 -36.25 14.84
C TRP A 103 8.22 -35.18 13.76
N ILE A 104 9.10 -35.39 12.77
CA ILE A 104 9.29 -34.47 11.63
C ILE A 104 8.00 -34.39 10.80
N ASN A 105 7.30 -35.51 10.61
CA ASN A 105 6.06 -35.53 9.89
C ASN A 105 5.00 -34.60 10.54
N GLU A 106 4.89 -34.63 11.86
CA GLU A 106 3.92 -33.87 12.65
C GLU A 106 4.35 -32.41 12.93
N ASN A 107 5.64 -32.13 13.05
CA ASN A 107 6.14 -30.85 13.60
C ASN A 107 6.90 -29.98 12.58
N VAL A 108 7.17 -30.49 11.38
CA VAL A 108 7.83 -29.75 10.30
C VAL A 108 6.88 -29.68 9.10
N THR A 109 6.37 -28.48 8.84
CA THR A 109 5.58 -28.18 7.64
C THR A 109 6.47 -27.68 6.50
N ILE A 110 5.96 -27.78 5.29
CA ILE A 110 6.57 -27.15 4.10
C ILE A 110 6.02 -25.73 3.99
N GLU A 111 6.91 -24.79 3.75
CA GLU A 111 6.61 -23.39 3.52
C GLU A 111 7.16 -22.98 2.15
N ALA A 112 6.60 -21.94 1.56
CA ALA A 112 7.14 -21.31 0.37
C ALA A 112 7.94 -20.06 0.75
N VAL A 113 9.07 -19.85 0.09
CA VAL A 113 9.79 -18.59 0.09
C VAL A 113 9.05 -17.65 -0.85
N ALA A 114 8.57 -16.54 -0.30
CA ALA A 114 7.67 -15.61 -0.98
C ALA A 114 8.10 -14.16 -0.74
N SER A 115 7.56 -13.27 -1.55
CA SER A 115 7.70 -11.82 -1.42
C SER A 115 6.64 -11.28 -0.46
N LYS A 116 7.08 -10.76 0.68
CA LYS A 116 6.23 -10.09 1.68
C LYS A 116 6.09 -8.62 1.31
N LEU A 117 4.88 -8.20 0.97
CA LEU A 117 4.52 -6.79 0.77
C LEU A 117 3.89 -6.24 2.05
N GLU A 118 4.58 -5.30 2.70
CA GLU A 118 4.10 -4.62 3.90
C GLU A 118 3.52 -3.24 3.55
N LEU A 119 2.32 -2.98 4.06
CA LEU A 119 1.53 -1.76 3.92
C LEU A 119 1.07 -1.33 5.31
N GLU A 120 1.70 -0.29 5.85
CA GLU A 120 1.49 0.14 7.25
C GLU A 120 1.75 -1.01 8.23
N ASP A 121 0.74 -1.43 9.00
CA ASP A 121 0.82 -2.51 9.98
C ASP A 121 0.33 -3.86 9.43
N GLN A 122 -0.04 -3.92 8.14
CA GLN A 122 -0.57 -5.12 7.50
C GLN A 122 0.37 -5.59 6.40
N PHE A 123 0.32 -6.89 6.08
CA PHE A 123 1.13 -7.46 5.02
C PHE A 123 0.40 -8.59 4.31
N LEU A 124 0.89 -8.93 3.14
CA LEU A 124 0.45 -10.07 2.34
C LEU A 124 1.66 -10.66 1.60
N TYR A 125 1.52 -11.89 1.14
CA TYR A 125 2.55 -12.59 0.40
C TYR A 125 2.17 -12.74 -1.06
N LEU A 126 3.13 -12.47 -1.93
CA LEU A 126 3.08 -12.77 -3.35
C LEU A 126 4.22 -13.71 -3.70
N LYS A 127 4.09 -14.42 -4.81
CA LYS A 127 5.06 -15.44 -5.21
C LYS A 127 6.47 -14.86 -5.31
N GLU A 128 6.63 -13.78 -6.07
CA GLU A 128 7.94 -13.18 -6.36
C GLU A 128 7.91 -11.65 -6.17
N LYS A 129 9.09 -11.02 -6.20
CA LYS A 129 9.22 -9.58 -6.00
C LYS A 129 8.51 -8.80 -7.10
N GLU A 130 8.60 -9.29 -8.33
CA GLU A 130 7.99 -8.73 -9.53
C GLU A 130 6.47 -8.68 -9.40
N ASP A 131 5.84 -9.69 -8.80
CA ASP A 131 4.39 -9.71 -8.55
C ASP A 131 3.97 -8.64 -7.54
N ALA A 132 4.79 -8.40 -6.51
CA ALA A 132 4.55 -7.35 -5.53
C ALA A 132 4.66 -5.95 -6.16
N GLU A 133 5.66 -5.73 -7.01
CA GLU A 133 5.83 -4.49 -7.75
C GLU A 133 4.69 -4.25 -8.75
N GLU A 134 4.25 -5.30 -9.44
CA GLU A 134 3.10 -5.21 -10.36
C GLU A 134 1.79 -4.96 -9.61
N THR A 135 1.58 -5.57 -8.45
CA THR A 135 0.41 -5.29 -7.58
C THR A 135 0.34 -3.81 -7.22
N LEU A 136 1.47 -3.23 -6.80
CA LEU A 136 1.60 -1.81 -6.52
C LEU A 136 1.31 -0.95 -7.76
N ASN A 137 1.87 -1.31 -8.91
CA ASN A 137 1.61 -0.62 -10.18
C ASN A 137 0.11 -0.65 -10.57
N GLN A 138 -0.53 -1.81 -10.49
CA GLN A 138 -1.96 -1.97 -10.77
C GLN A 138 -2.84 -1.18 -9.80
N LEU A 139 -2.45 -1.07 -8.52
CA LEU A 139 -3.14 -0.20 -7.58
C LEU A 139 -3.11 1.26 -8.05
N LYS A 140 -1.96 1.79 -8.47
CA LYS A 140 -1.88 3.16 -9.01
C LYS A 140 -2.79 3.35 -10.23
N LEU A 141 -2.81 2.36 -11.14
CA LEU A 141 -3.65 2.35 -12.35
C LEU A 141 -5.16 2.34 -12.05
N ARG A 142 -5.60 2.05 -10.81
CA ARG A 142 -7.01 2.23 -10.41
C ARG A 142 -7.38 3.70 -10.21
N PHE A 143 -6.42 4.59 -10.02
CA PHE A 143 -6.67 6.00 -9.67
C PHE A 143 -6.24 7.00 -10.74
N VAL A 144 -5.28 6.62 -11.58
CA VAL A 144 -4.76 7.42 -12.70
C VAL A 144 -4.63 6.56 -13.95
N SER A 145 -4.56 7.18 -15.13
CA SER A 145 -4.39 6.42 -16.37
C SER A 145 -2.94 5.95 -16.56
N SER A 146 -2.74 4.98 -17.46
CA SER A 146 -1.41 4.54 -17.88
C SER A 146 -0.59 5.68 -18.49
N GLU A 147 -1.24 6.57 -19.24
CA GLU A 147 -0.59 7.73 -19.86
C GLU A 147 -0.09 8.71 -18.78
N ASP A 148 -0.92 8.98 -17.77
CA ASP A 148 -0.56 9.85 -16.65
C ASP A 148 0.65 9.29 -15.88
N LEU A 149 0.67 7.98 -15.57
CA LEU A 149 1.82 7.36 -14.87
C LEU A 149 3.09 7.35 -15.72
N ASN A 150 2.98 7.09 -17.02
CA ASN A 150 4.13 7.10 -17.92
C ASN A 150 4.72 8.51 -18.07
N ALA A 151 3.87 9.55 -18.11
CA ALA A 151 4.31 10.94 -18.17
C ALA A 151 5.15 11.35 -16.95
N LEU A 152 4.83 10.82 -15.76
CA LEU A 152 5.63 11.04 -14.53
C LEU A 152 7.03 10.44 -14.66
N THR A 153 7.14 9.24 -15.23
CA THR A 153 8.42 8.53 -15.39
C THR A 153 9.31 9.20 -16.43
N ASN A 154 8.72 9.67 -17.54
CA ASN A 154 9.47 10.25 -18.66
C ASN A 154 9.72 11.76 -18.52
N SER A 155 9.26 12.39 -17.43
CA SER A 155 9.33 13.85 -17.22
C SER A 155 8.69 14.66 -18.37
N GLU A 156 7.70 14.08 -19.05
CA GLU A 156 7.02 14.72 -20.16
C GLU A 156 5.97 15.71 -19.62
N GLN A 157 6.32 16.99 -19.65
CA GLN A 157 5.43 18.09 -19.32
C GLN A 157 4.51 18.38 -20.52
N ASN A 158 3.35 17.73 -20.59
CA ASN A 158 2.31 18.10 -21.56
C ASN A 158 1.66 19.43 -21.14
N SER A 159 2.21 20.55 -21.64
CA SER A 159 1.78 21.92 -21.30
C SER A 159 0.39 22.32 -21.82
N ASP A 160 -0.21 21.52 -22.71
CA ASP A 160 -1.53 21.81 -23.32
C ASP A 160 -2.71 21.14 -22.60
N ASN A 161 -2.46 20.30 -21.59
CA ASN A 161 -3.54 19.59 -20.92
C ASN A 161 -4.19 20.46 -19.84
N LYS A 162 -5.53 20.56 -19.89
CA LYS A 162 -6.35 21.17 -18.83
C LYS A 162 -6.07 20.57 -17.45
N LYS A 163 -5.57 19.34 -17.40
CA LYS A 163 -5.25 18.58 -16.20
C LYS A 163 -3.90 17.90 -16.36
N GLN A 164 -3.05 17.98 -15.35
CA GLN A 164 -1.74 17.30 -15.32
C GLN A 164 -1.54 16.60 -13.98
N VAL A 165 -1.21 15.31 -14.00
CA VAL A 165 -0.80 14.60 -12.78
C VAL A 165 0.66 14.93 -12.48
N LEU A 166 0.96 15.29 -11.23
CA LEU A 166 2.29 15.66 -10.76
C LEU A 166 2.95 14.57 -9.91
N ASP A 167 2.15 13.79 -9.17
CA ASP A 167 2.64 12.73 -8.31
C ASP A 167 1.54 11.70 -8.05
N VAL A 168 1.94 10.43 -7.94
CA VAL A 168 1.08 9.31 -7.53
C VAL A 168 1.86 8.47 -6.54
N SER A 169 1.48 8.60 -5.28
CA SER A 169 2.15 8.00 -4.14
C SER A 169 1.16 7.26 -3.24
N TYR A 170 1.71 6.44 -2.34
CA TYR A 170 0.96 5.77 -1.29
C TYR A 170 0.93 6.65 -0.04
N SER A 171 -0.12 6.57 0.77
CA SER A 171 -0.16 7.24 2.09
C SER A 171 1.02 6.84 2.97
N THR A 172 1.39 5.57 2.90
CA THR A 172 2.55 4.99 3.56
C THR A 172 3.38 4.23 2.54
N GLN A 173 4.71 4.41 2.61
CA GLN A 173 5.62 3.79 1.66
C GLN A 173 5.59 2.25 1.82
N PRO A 174 5.18 1.49 0.79
CA PRO A 174 5.23 0.04 0.84
C PRO A 174 6.68 -0.44 0.95
N THR A 175 6.87 -1.54 1.67
CA THR A 175 8.16 -2.25 1.70
C THR A 175 7.98 -3.68 1.19
N ILE A 176 8.99 -4.17 0.48
CA ILE A 176 9.00 -5.52 -0.08
C ILE A 176 10.21 -6.26 0.48
N THR A 177 9.96 -7.35 1.20
CA THR A 177 10.99 -8.20 1.80
C THR A 177 10.74 -9.67 1.45
N SER A 178 11.70 -10.55 1.72
CA SER A 178 11.47 -12.00 1.58
C SER A 178 10.96 -12.57 2.91
N GLY A 179 10.04 -13.52 2.84
CA GLY A 179 9.56 -14.25 4.01
C GLY A 179 9.12 -15.67 3.65
N GLN A 180 8.90 -16.48 4.69
CA GLN A 180 8.36 -17.83 4.57
C GLN A 180 6.88 -17.82 4.95
N VAL A 181 6.06 -18.53 4.17
CA VAL A 181 4.61 -18.57 4.34
C VAL A 181 4.06 -19.92 3.87
N SER A 182 2.87 -20.31 4.35
CA SER A 182 2.11 -21.39 3.73
C SER A 182 1.88 -21.09 2.24
N PRO A 183 2.11 -22.04 1.32
CA PRO A 183 1.82 -21.85 -0.11
C PRO A 183 0.36 -21.44 -0.39
N ASP A 184 -0.58 -21.83 0.48
CA ASP A 184 -2.00 -21.46 0.39
C ASP A 184 -2.29 -19.98 0.66
N ASP A 185 -1.40 -19.29 1.37
CA ASP A 185 -1.58 -17.88 1.73
C ASP A 185 -0.89 -16.92 0.73
N ILE A 186 -0.27 -17.47 -0.32
CA ILE A 186 0.30 -16.68 -1.42
C ILE A 186 -0.82 -16.22 -2.33
N LEU A 187 -0.95 -14.90 -2.48
CA LEU A 187 -1.95 -14.28 -3.34
C LEU A 187 -1.41 -14.09 -4.75
N SER A 188 -2.27 -14.27 -5.75
CA SER A 188 -2.03 -13.75 -7.09
C SER A 188 -2.07 -12.21 -7.09
N VAL A 189 -1.51 -11.59 -8.11
CA VAL A 189 -1.52 -10.12 -8.29
C VAL A 189 -2.94 -9.55 -8.20
N ASP A 190 -3.91 -10.14 -8.92
CA ASP A 190 -5.29 -9.66 -8.92
C ASP A 190 -5.95 -9.80 -7.53
N GLU A 191 -5.70 -10.90 -6.83
CA GLU A 191 -6.20 -11.11 -5.47
C GLU A 191 -5.58 -10.12 -4.49
N ALA A 192 -4.27 -9.86 -4.60
CA ALA A 192 -3.58 -8.88 -3.78
C ALA A 192 -4.13 -7.46 -4.01
N VAL A 193 -4.33 -7.03 -5.25
CA VAL A 193 -4.95 -5.74 -5.57
C VAL A 193 -6.33 -5.62 -4.94
N ASN A 194 -7.17 -6.65 -5.09
CA ASN A 194 -8.52 -6.65 -4.52
C ASN A 194 -8.49 -6.67 -2.99
N TYR A 195 -7.58 -7.44 -2.39
CA TYR A 195 -7.40 -7.50 -0.94
C TYR A 195 -6.96 -6.15 -0.37
N ILE A 196 -6.05 -5.45 -1.04
CA ILE A 196 -5.57 -4.12 -0.62
C ILE A 196 -6.69 -3.07 -0.72
N ILE A 197 -7.47 -3.08 -1.81
CA ILE A 197 -8.58 -2.14 -2.03
C ILE A 197 -9.73 -2.40 -1.07
N LYS A 198 -10.09 -3.67 -0.86
CA LYS A 198 -11.11 -4.05 0.12
C LYS A 198 -10.63 -3.72 1.53
N GLY A 199 -9.36 -4.01 1.80
CA GLY A 199 -8.67 -3.83 3.05
C GLY A 199 -9.32 -4.55 4.23
N SER A 200 -9.16 -3.98 5.42
CA SER A 200 -9.58 -4.60 6.68
C SER A 200 -10.80 -3.90 7.28
N LEU A 201 -11.58 -4.65 8.04
CA LEU A 201 -12.72 -4.12 8.75
C LEU A 201 -12.21 -3.32 9.96
N GLN A 202 -12.48 -2.01 9.98
CA GLN A 202 -12.01 -1.10 11.02
C GLN A 202 -13.19 -0.42 11.73
N GLU A 203 -13.01 -0.17 13.03
CA GLU A 203 -13.96 0.63 13.81
C GLU A 203 -13.91 2.10 13.36
N LYS A 204 -15.09 2.71 13.24
CA LYS A 204 -15.26 4.08 12.77
C LYS A 204 -16.42 4.75 13.49
N GLU A 205 -16.23 5.99 13.88
CA GLU A 205 -17.29 6.82 14.42
C GLU A 205 -18.23 7.32 13.31
N TYR A 206 -19.53 7.06 13.47
CA TYR A 206 -20.60 7.57 12.64
C TYR A 206 -21.45 8.58 13.44
N LEU A 207 -21.67 9.77 12.87
CA LEU A 207 -22.54 10.77 13.47
C LEU A 207 -23.97 10.56 12.98
N ILE A 208 -24.88 10.31 13.91
CA ILE A 208 -26.29 10.05 13.63
C ILE A 208 -26.91 11.23 12.88
N GLN A 209 -27.63 10.93 11.79
CA GLN A 209 -28.30 11.90 10.94
C GLN A 209 -29.82 11.88 11.13
N GLN A 210 -30.50 12.88 10.57
CA GLN A 210 -31.95 12.96 10.63
C GLN A 210 -32.59 11.74 9.92
N GLY A 211 -33.43 11.02 10.66
CA GLY A 211 -34.15 9.83 10.15
C GLY A 211 -33.43 8.51 10.38
N ASP A 212 -32.26 8.53 11.03
CA ASP A 212 -31.53 7.31 11.39
C ASP A 212 -32.20 6.56 12.54
N ALA A 213 -32.13 5.23 12.45
CA ALA A 213 -32.49 4.29 13.50
C ALA A 213 -31.45 3.15 13.53
N LEU A 214 -31.31 2.45 14.65
CA LEU A 214 -30.39 1.30 14.73
C LEU A 214 -30.70 0.26 13.65
N SER A 215 -31.98 0.07 13.32
CA SER A 215 -32.45 -0.85 12.28
C SER A 215 -32.12 -0.40 10.84
N THR A 216 -31.84 0.89 10.61
CA THR A 216 -31.41 1.38 9.29
C THR A 216 -29.89 1.51 9.20
N ILE A 217 -29.23 1.85 10.32
CA ILE A 217 -27.77 1.99 10.37
C ILE A 217 -27.08 0.62 10.33
N ALA A 218 -27.52 -0.36 11.12
CA ALA A 218 -26.80 -1.64 11.20
C ALA A 218 -26.64 -2.32 9.81
N PRO A 219 -27.70 -2.48 8.99
CA PRO A 219 -27.56 -3.08 7.67
C PRO A 219 -26.68 -2.29 6.71
N LYS A 220 -26.64 -0.96 6.84
CA LYS A 220 -25.77 -0.09 6.02
C LYS A 220 -24.29 -0.42 6.21
N TYR A 221 -23.91 -0.83 7.41
CA TYR A 221 -22.56 -1.26 7.77
C TYR A 221 -22.42 -2.79 7.83
N GLN A 222 -23.38 -3.53 7.26
CA GLN A 222 -23.40 -5.00 7.24
C GLN A 222 -23.36 -5.63 8.64
N LEU A 223 -23.87 -4.91 9.65
CA LEU A 223 -23.98 -5.35 11.03
C LEU A 223 -25.42 -5.77 11.35
N THR A 224 -25.57 -6.74 12.25
CA THR A 224 -26.82 -6.93 12.99
C THR A 224 -26.96 -5.85 14.08
N ILE A 225 -28.19 -5.62 14.55
CA ILE A 225 -28.42 -4.67 15.67
C ILE A 225 -27.65 -5.12 16.91
N ASP A 226 -27.58 -6.42 17.19
CA ASP A 226 -26.85 -6.95 18.34
C ASP A 226 -25.33 -6.73 18.21
N GLU A 227 -24.75 -6.87 17.02
CA GLU A 227 -23.34 -6.54 16.77
C GLU A 227 -23.08 -5.05 16.91
N LEU A 228 -23.96 -4.21 16.37
CA LEU A 228 -23.88 -2.76 16.54
C LEU A 228 -23.95 -2.35 18.01
N LEU A 229 -24.83 -2.95 18.81
CA LEU A 229 -24.92 -2.68 20.25
C LEU A 229 -23.73 -3.23 21.05
N LYS A 230 -23.07 -4.30 20.59
CA LYS A 230 -21.80 -4.76 21.20
C LYS A 230 -20.68 -3.73 21.05
N LEU A 231 -20.63 -3.05 19.89
CA LEU A 231 -19.68 -1.95 19.65
C LEU A 231 -20.03 -0.69 20.46
N ASN A 232 -21.29 -0.55 20.88
CA ASN A 232 -21.79 0.63 21.59
C ASN A 232 -22.59 0.22 22.83
N PRO A 233 -21.93 -0.28 23.90
CA PRO A 233 -22.58 -0.82 25.08
C PRO A 233 -23.43 0.21 25.87
N GLU A 234 -23.26 1.50 25.61
CA GLU A 234 -24.04 2.59 26.17
C GLU A 234 -25.45 2.73 25.54
N TYR A 235 -25.69 2.10 24.39
CA TYR A 235 -26.99 2.09 23.72
C TYR A 235 -27.80 0.86 24.09
N LYS A 236 -29.12 1.00 23.98
CA LYS A 236 -30.09 -0.09 24.15
C LYS A 236 -30.96 -0.19 22.92
N ASN A 237 -31.61 -1.34 22.73
CA ASN A 237 -32.50 -1.58 21.59
C ASN A 237 -33.66 -0.57 21.49
N ASP A 238 -34.10 0.00 22.61
CA ASP A 238 -35.17 1.01 22.69
C ASP A 238 -34.64 2.46 22.75
N HIS A 239 -33.32 2.65 22.58
CA HIS A 239 -32.70 3.96 22.69
C HIS A 239 -33.12 4.88 21.54
N VAL A 240 -33.55 6.09 21.89
CA VAL A 240 -33.86 7.13 20.90
C VAL A 240 -32.56 7.83 20.50
N LEU A 241 -32.16 7.65 19.25
CA LEU A 241 -30.95 8.26 18.70
C LEU A 241 -31.11 9.79 18.55
N GLN A 242 -30.06 10.54 18.89
CA GLN A 242 -30.03 12.00 18.72
C GLN A 242 -29.13 12.39 17.54
N ILE A 243 -29.54 13.41 16.78
CA ILE A 243 -28.74 13.91 15.66
C ILE A 243 -27.39 14.43 16.17
N GLY A 244 -26.31 14.02 15.51
CA GLY A 244 -24.93 14.35 15.88
C GLY A 244 -24.36 13.48 16.99
N GLN A 245 -25.11 12.53 17.53
CA GLN A 245 -24.61 11.59 18.51
C GLN A 245 -23.64 10.59 17.85
N PRO A 246 -22.48 10.30 18.47
CA PRO A 246 -21.49 9.38 17.91
C PRO A 246 -21.90 7.92 18.13
N LEU A 247 -21.84 7.13 17.07
CA LEU A 247 -22.13 5.70 17.09
C LEU A 247 -20.97 4.97 16.39
N MET A 248 -20.29 4.10 17.12
CA MET A 248 -19.26 3.22 16.60
C MET A 248 -19.85 2.19 15.65
N VAL A 249 -19.31 2.12 14.45
CA VAL A 249 -19.64 1.12 13.45
C VAL A 249 -18.35 0.48 12.94
N THR A 250 -18.46 -0.54 12.11
CA THR A 250 -17.31 -1.07 11.38
C THR A 250 -17.48 -0.83 9.90
N ASP A 251 -16.40 -0.45 9.22
CA ASP A 251 -16.38 -0.24 7.78
C ASP A 251 -15.07 -0.77 7.18
N TYR A 252 -15.12 -1.21 5.94
CA TYR A 252 -13.92 -1.69 5.26
C TYR A 252 -13.03 -0.51 4.89
N GLN A 253 -11.78 -0.50 5.38
CA GLN A 253 -10.78 0.49 5.06
C GLN A 253 -9.64 -0.15 4.25
N PRO A 254 -9.26 0.41 3.09
CA PRO A 254 -8.13 -0.06 2.30
C PRO A 254 -6.85 -0.14 3.13
N LEU A 255 -5.96 -1.08 2.81
CA LEU A 255 -4.68 -1.24 3.54
C LEU A 255 -3.71 -0.08 3.30
N THR A 256 -3.90 0.66 2.21
CA THR A 256 -3.17 1.88 1.91
C THR A 256 -4.07 2.80 1.09
N ASP A 257 -3.88 4.10 1.25
CA ASP A 257 -4.53 5.08 0.40
C ASP A 257 -3.61 5.48 -0.75
N ILE A 258 -4.21 5.83 -1.89
CA ILE A 258 -3.50 6.42 -3.02
C ILE A 258 -3.67 7.93 -2.97
N ILE A 259 -2.53 8.63 -2.94
CA ILE A 259 -2.42 10.07 -2.98
C ILE A 259 -2.06 10.50 -4.39
N VAL A 260 -2.92 11.29 -5.01
CA VAL A 260 -2.68 11.86 -6.34
C VAL A 260 -2.58 13.37 -6.20
N LYS A 261 -1.45 13.94 -6.64
CA LYS A 261 -1.32 15.39 -6.80
C LYS A 261 -1.50 15.72 -8.27
N GLU A 262 -2.39 16.65 -8.57
CA GLU A 262 -2.67 17.09 -9.94
C GLU A 262 -2.82 18.61 -10.02
N GLN A 263 -2.47 19.17 -11.16
CA GLN A 263 -2.76 20.54 -11.55
C GLN A 263 -3.97 20.59 -12.46
N LEU A 264 -4.82 21.60 -12.27
CA LEU A 264 -6.03 21.82 -13.04
C LEU A 264 -6.11 23.29 -13.46
N ASN A 265 -6.09 23.53 -14.76
CA ASN A 265 -6.35 24.83 -15.36
C ASN A 265 -7.86 25.03 -15.55
N LYS A 266 -8.40 26.09 -14.95
CA LYS A 266 -9.82 26.43 -15.03
C LYS A 266 -10.00 27.90 -15.38
N ALA A 267 -10.90 28.19 -16.31
CA ALA A 267 -11.30 29.55 -16.61
C ALA A 267 -12.55 29.91 -15.79
N GLU A 268 -12.54 31.09 -15.18
CA GLU A 268 -13.67 31.65 -14.45
C GLU A 268 -14.02 33.04 -14.99
N GLU A 269 -15.31 33.38 -14.97
CA GLU A 269 -15.78 34.69 -15.42
C GLU A 269 -15.52 35.77 -14.38
N ILE A 270 -15.21 36.96 -14.87
CA ILE A 270 -15.09 38.17 -14.05
C ILE A 270 -16.28 39.06 -14.42
N GLU A 271 -17.18 39.33 -13.48
CA GLU A 271 -18.32 40.20 -13.73
C GLU A 271 -17.87 41.62 -14.10
N PHE A 272 -18.58 42.26 -15.04
CA PHE A 272 -18.33 43.67 -15.34
C PHE A 272 -18.97 44.59 -14.31
N GLU A 273 -18.35 45.74 -14.10
CA GLU A 273 -18.92 46.81 -13.27
C GLU A 273 -19.89 47.68 -14.06
N THR A 274 -20.93 48.21 -13.41
CA THR A 274 -21.84 49.21 -14.00
C THR A 274 -21.54 50.61 -13.47
N ASN A 275 -21.11 51.50 -14.35
CA ASN A 275 -20.80 52.89 -14.06
C ASN A 275 -21.92 53.81 -14.52
N ILE A 276 -22.44 54.65 -13.61
CA ILE A 276 -23.48 55.62 -13.89
C ILE A 276 -22.86 57.00 -14.08
N VAL A 277 -23.16 57.64 -15.20
CA VAL A 277 -22.73 59.01 -15.50
C VAL A 277 -23.96 59.90 -15.57
N GLU A 278 -23.98 60.97 -14.80
CA GLU A 278 -25.09 61.93 -14.82
C GLU A 278 -24.96 62.92 -15.99
N ASP A 279 -26.09 63.26 -16.62
CA ASP A 279 -26.18 64.22 -17.71
C ASP A 279 -27.28 65.25 -17.42
N ASP A 280 -26.88 66.51 -17.24
CA ASP A 280 -27.76 67.63 -16.91
C ASP A 280 -28.52 68.20 -18.12
N THR A 281 -28.24 67.70 -19.32
CA THR A 281 -28.98 68.03 -20.55
C THR A 281 -30.15 67.08 -20.78
N MET A 282 -30.10 65.88 -20.19
CA MET A 282 -31.08 64.80 -20.32
C MET A 282 -32.10 64.83 -19.18
N TYR A 283 -33.38 64.58 -19.47
CA TYR A 283 -34.45 64.71 -18.47
C TYR A 283 -34.34 63.67 -17.37
N LYS A 284 -34.63 64.12 -16.14
CA LYS A 284 -34.68 63.25 -14.97
C LYS A 284 -35.71 62.14 -15.16
N GLY A 285 -35.25 60.88 -15.07
CA GLY A 285 -36.05 59.68 -15.33
C GLY A 285 -35.64 58.96 -16.61
N ASP A 286 -35.04 59.66 -17.57
CA ASP A 286 -34.49 59.03 -18.76
C ASP A 286 -33.11 58.42 -18.46
N SER A 287 -32.84 57.25 -19.07
CA SER A 287 -31.52 56.63 -19.05
C SER A 287 -31.12 56.11 -20.43
N LYS A 288 -29.82 56.14 -20.72
CA LYS A 288 -29.28 55.61 -21.97
C LYS A 288 -28.00 54.82 -21.70
N ILE A 289 -27.92 53.59 -22.21
CA ILE A 289 -26.68 52.82 -22.21
C ILE A 289 -25.73 53.47 -23.21
N LYS A 290 -24.58 53.95 -22.72
CA LYS A 290 -23.48 54.52 -23.52
C LYS A 290 -22.52 53.43 -24.00
N GLN A 291 -22.28 52.43 -23.16
CA GLN A 291 -21.40 51.30 -23.44
C GLN A 291 -22.00 50.06 -22.80
N GLN A 292 -22.15 48.98 -23.57
CA GLN A 292 -22.61 47.69 -23.06
C GLN A 292 -21.49 47.03 -22.25
N GLY A 293 -21.82 46.49 -21.07
CA GLY A 293 -20.87 45.72 -20.28
C GLY A 293 -20.56 44.36 -20.89
N LYS A 294 -19.37 43.83 -20.62
CA LYS A 294 -18.96 42.49 -21.01
C LYS A 294 -18.11 41.86 -19.90
N ASN A 295 -18.49 40.66 -19.45
CA ASN A 295 -17.69 39.92 -18.48
C ASN A 295 -16.29 39.66 -19.04
N GLY A 296 -15.30 39.76 -18.16
CA GLY A 296 -13.94 39.31 -18.41
C GLY A 296 -13.79 37.81 -18.11
N LYS A 297 -12.56 37.32 -18.22
CA LYS A 297 -12.17 35.95 -17.88
C LYS A 297 -10.82 35.95 -17.19
N LYS A 298 -10.71 35.17 -16.11
CA LYS A 298 -9.43 34.80 -15.50
C LYS A 298 -9.18 33.32 -15.64
N GLY A 299 -7.92 32.96 -15.86
CA GLY A 299 -7.41 31.61 -15.73
C GLY A 299 -6.88 31.41 -14.32
N LEU A 300 -7.30 30.32 -13.69
CA LEU A 300 -6.83 29.87 -12.39
C LEU A 300 -6.13 28.53 -12.57
N LEU A 301 -4.95 28.40 -11.98
CA LEU A 301 -4.23 27.15 -11.87
C LEU A 301 -4.38 26.62 -10.44
N TYR A 302 -5.08 25.50 -10.31
CA TYR A 302 -5.28 24.81 -9.06
C TYR A 302 -4.26 23.69 -8.89
N GLN A 303 -3.76 23.50 -7.68
CA GLN A 303 -3.08 22.29 -7.24
C GLN A 303 -4.00 21.52 -6.30
N LEU A 304 -4.40 20.32 -6.71
CA LEU A 304 -5.28 19.43 -5.97
C LEU A 304 -4.47 18.28 -5.38
N THR A 305 -4.71 17.97 -4.10
CA THR A 305 -4.29 16.70 -3.49
C THR A 305 -5.54 15.87 -3.28
N LYS A 306 -5.56 14.68 -3.90
CA LYS A 306 -6.66 13.72 -3.78
C LYS A 306 -6.22 12.51 -2.98
N LYS A 307 -7.04 12.09 -2.03
CA LYS A 307 -6.93 10.82 -1.30
C LYS A 307 -8.05 9.91 -1.78
N ASN A 308 -7.70 8.79 -2.41
CA ASN A 308 -8.67 7.85 -3.01
C ASN A 308 -9.75 8.54 -3.86
N ARG A 309 -9.32 9.43 -4.77
CA ARG A 309 -10.15 10.28 -5.66
C ARG A 309 -10.86 11.48 -5.01
N SER A 310 -11.05 11.50 -3.69
CA SER A 310 -11.63 12.65 -2.98
C SER A 310 -10.59 13.76 -2.80
N VAL A 311 -10.95 15.00 -3.16
CA VAL A 311 -10.08 16.17 -2.95
C VAL A 311 -9.99 16.44 -1.45
N VAL A 312 -8.78 16.37 -0.91
CA VAL A 312 -8.49 16.67 0.51
C VAL A 312 -7.77 18.00 0.69
N LYS A 313 -7.18 18.54 -0.38
CA LYS A 313 -6.54 19.85 -0.40
C LYS A 313 -6.69 20.49 -1.78
N GLU A 314 -7.00 21.77 -1.81
CA GLU A 314 -7.11 22.59 -3.01
C GLU A 314 -6.39 23.93 -2.76
N GLU A 315 -5.48 24.29 -3.65
CA GLU A 315 -4.68 25.52 -3.56
C GLU A 315 -4.65 26.21 -4.92
N ILE A 316 -4.84 27.53 -4.95
CA ILE A 316 -4.62 28.35 -6.16
C ILE A 316 -3.13 28.70 -6.19
N ILE A 317 -2.44 28.27 -7.24
CA ILE A 317 -1.00 28.50 -7.40
C ILE A 317 -0.68 29.59 -8.43
N ASP A 318 -1.60 29.89 -9.34
CA ASP A 318 -1.50 31.03 -10.26
C ASP A 318 -2.90 31.57 -10.62
N GLU A 319 -2.97 32.88 -10.85
CA GLU A 319 -4.15 33.59 -11.34
C GLU A 319 -3.73 34.61 -12.40
N THR A 320 -4.26 34.45 -13.61
CA THR A 320 -3.95 35.33 -14.75
C THR A 320 -5.23 35.84 -15.39
N ILE A 321 -5.36 37.16 -15.58
CA ILE A 321 -6.48 37.73 -16.35
C ILE A 321 -6.24 37.46 -17.83
N VAL A 322 -7.13 36.70 -18.45
CA VAL A 322 -7.06 36.31 -19.87
C VAL A 322 -7.83 37.32 -20.73
N GLU A 323 -8.93 37.85 -20.20
CA GLU A 323 -9.77 38.85 -20.84
C GLU A 323 -10.26 39.86 -19.79
N GLU A 324 -9.93 41.14 -19.94
CA GLU A 324 -10.38 42.19 -19.01
C GLU A 324 -11.90 42.43 -19.15
N PRO A 325 -12.65 42.60 -18.04
CA PRO A 325 -14.06 42.98 -18.10
C PRO A 325 -14.23 44.39 -18.67
N ILE A 326 -15.23 44.58 -19.51
CA ILE A 326 -15.61 45.88 -20.07
C ILE A 326 -16.77 46.42 -19.22
N PRO A 327 -16.64 47.56 -18.54
CA PRO A 327 -17.72 48.09 -17.70
C PRO A 327 -18.91 48.55 -18.54
N GLU A 328 -20.13 48.37 -18.01
CA GLU A 328 -21.33 48.97 -18.57
C GLU A 328 -21.41 50.44 -18.17
N ILE A 329 -21.66 51.35 -19.11
CA ILE A 329 -21.82 52.78 -18.81
C ILE A 329 -23.26 53.19 -19.09
N ILE A 330 -23.96 53.64 -18.05
CA ILE A 330 -25.34 54.13 -18.13
C ILE A 330 -25.34 55.64 -17.88
N ILE A 331 -25.80 56.42 -18.87
CA ILE A 331 -26.06 57.85 -18.71
C ILE A 331 -27.45 58.02 -18.09
N LYS A 332 -27.57 58.77 -16.98
CA LYS A 332 -28.85 59.12 -16.35
C LYS A 332 -29.09 60.63 -16.40
N GLY A 333 -30.27 61.02 -16.86
CA GLY A 333 -30.65 62.43 -16.90
C GLY A 333 -30.88 63.02 -15.51
N THR A 334 -30.41 64.24 -15.29
CA THR A 334 -30.66 65.02 -14.05
C THR A 334 -31.42 66.31 -14.30
N LYS A 335 -31.72 66.65 -15.57
CA LYS A 335 -32.48 67.85 -15.94
C LYS A 335 -33.90 67.77 -15.41
N VAL A 336 -34.20 68.58 -14.40
CA VAL A 336 -35.55 68.70 -13.86
C VAL A 336 -36.45 69.46 -14.83
N ILE A 337 -37.64 68.92 -15.08
CA ILE A 337 -38.69 69.66 -15.79
C ILE A 337 -39.22 70.71 -14.79
N PRO A 338 -39.22 72.01 -15.11
CA PRO A 338 -39.75 73.02 -14.21
C PRO A 338 -41.22 72.70 -13.90
N SER A 339 -41.54 72.53 -12.63
CA SER A 339 -42.93 72.38 -12.18
C SER A 339 -43.69 73.66 -12.51
N ARG A 340 -44.43 73.67 -13.61
CA ARG A 340 -45.45 74.70 -13.85
C ARG A 340 -46.73 74.21 -13.17
N GLY A 341 -46.97 74.72 -11.96
CA GLY A 341 -48.27 74.59 -11.33
C GLY A 341 -49.32 75.16 -12.29
N THR A 342 -50.29 74.35 -12.69
CA THR A 342 -51.37 74.75 -13.60
C THR A 342 -52.35 75.73 -12.95
N GLY A 343 -52.23 75.98 -11.65
CA GLY A 343 -52.77 77.15 -10.95
C GLY A 343 -54.14 77.59 -11.42
N GLN A 344 -55.09 76.65 -11.54
CA GLN A 344 -56.47 76.99 -11.81
C GLN A 344 -57.11 77.29 -10.46
N PHE A 345 -57.07 78.56 -10.07
CA PHE A 345 -57.84 79.07 -8.94
C PHE A 345 -59.30 79.16 -9.40
N THR A 346 -60.13 78.20 -8.99
CA THR A 346 -61.60 78.28 -9.09
C THR A 346 -62.19 79.02 -7.90
#